data_AF-A0A6N7D5L7-F1
#
_entry.id   AF-A0A6N7D5L7-F1
#
_cell.length_a   1.000
_cell.length_b   1.000
_cell.length_c   1.000
_cell.angle_alpha   90.00
_cell.angle_beta   90.00
_cell.angle_gamma   90.00
#
_symmetry.space_group_name_H-M   'P 1'
#
loop_
_entity.id
_entity.type
_entity.pdbx_description
1 polymer ?
#
loop_
_entity_poly.entity_id
_entity_poly.type
_entity_poly.pdbx_seq_one_letter_code
_entity_poly.pdbx_strand_id
1 'polypeptide(L)'
;MDIWETLLTIAGLGAITLLTRSFFMLPEREWPLPDWLQRGLRYAPLAALAAVLVPEVIMRNGHLIVTLADARLPAVAAAIAAYF
;
A
#
# COMPACT_ATOMS: atom_id res chain seq x y z
N MET A 1 28.44 -11.60 12.12
CA MET A 1 27.33 -11.24 13.02
C MET A 1 27.34 -12.26 14.12
N ASP A 2 27.60 -11.81 15.34
CA ASP A 2 27.58 -12.67 16.50
C ASP A 2 26.13 -13.12 16.80
N ILE A 3 25.96 -14.27 17.44
CA ILE A 3 24.63 -14.80 17.80
C ILE A 3 23.88 -13.81 18.69
N TRP A 4 24.61 -13.12 19.57
CA TRP A 4 24.05 -12.11 20.46
C TRP A 4 23.50 -10.90 19.70
N GLU A 5 24.22 -10.42 18.68
CA GLU A 5 23.76 -9.33 17.80
C GLU A 5 22.49 -9.72 17.05
N THR A 6 22.40 -10.97 16.59
CA THR A 6 21.24 -11.49 15.87
C THR A 6 20.01 -11.55 16.78
N LEU A 7 20.17 -12.06 18.00
CA LEU A 7 19.10 -12.12 19.00
C LEU A 7 18.62 -10.72 19.40
N LEU A 8 19.55 -9.78 19.62
CA LEU A 8 19.21 -8.39 19.93
C LEU A 8 18.43 -7.73 18.78
N THR A 9 18.83 -8.00 17.53
CA THR A 9 18.16 -7.47 16.34
C THR A 9 16.74 -8.03 16.20
N ILE A 10 16.56 -9.34 16.41
CA ILE A 10 15.24 -9.98 16.37
C ILE A 10 14.35 -9.42 17.48
N ALA A 11 14.86 -9.33 18.71
CA ALA A 11 14.11 -8.77 19.83
C ALA A 11 13.73 -7.31 19.61
N GLY A 12 14.66 -6.50 19.08
CA GLY A 12 14.42 -5.10 18.74
C GLY A 12 13.36 -4.94 17.64
N LEU A 13 13.47 -5.69 16.54
CA LEU A 13 12.48 -5.71 15.47
C LEU A 13 11.11 -6.17 15.98
N GLY A 14 11.07 -7.20 16.83
CA GLY A 14 9.86 -7.70 17.46
C GLY A 14 9.19 -6.65 18.34
N ALA A 15 9.96 -5.96 19.18
CA ALA A 15 9.46 -4.88 20.04
C ALA A 15 8.90 -3.72 19.21
N ILE A 16 9.62 -3.28 18.17
CA ILE A 16 9.15 -2.21 17.27
C ILE A 16 7.87 -2.63 16.53
N THR A 17 7.81 -3.87 16.05
CA THR A 17 6.62 -4.41 15.38
C THR A 17 5.41 -4.44 16.31
N LEU A 18 5.62 -4.88 17.55
CA LEU A 18 4.56 -4.91 18.55
C LEU A 18 4.09 -3.50 18.89
N LEU A 19 5.01 -2.56 19.12
CA LEU A 19 4.66 -1.16 19.42
C LEU A 19 3.90 -0.50 18.27
N THR A 20 4.36 -0.67 17.03
CA THR A 20 3.73 -0.03 15.85
C THR A 20 2.37 -0.64 15.50
N ARG A 21 2.20 -1.96 15.60
CA ARG A 21 0.91 -2.63 15.32
C ARG A 21 -0.09 -2.51 16.45
N SER A 22 0.36 -2.61 17.70
CA SER A 22 -0.50 -2.50 18.88
C SER A 22 -0.78 -1.06 19.27
N PHE A 23 -0.24 -0.07 18.57
CA PHE A 23 -0.48 1.35 18.83
C PHE A 23 -1.98 1.70 18.90
N PHE A 24 -2.80 1.07 18.06
CA PHE A 24 -4.26 1.23 18.08
C PHE A 24 -4.98 0.36 19.13
N MET A 25 -4.29 -0.63 19.72
CA MET A 25 -4.83 -1.57 20.74
C MET A 25 -4.43 -1.22 22.18
N LEU A 26 -3.36 -0.43 22.37
CA LEU A 26 -2.85 0.02 23.68
C LEU A 26 -3.78 1.01 24.43
N PRO A 27 -4.57 1.89 23.77
CA PRO A 27 -5.47 2.80 24.48
C PRO A 27 -6.75 2.08 24.96
N GLU A 28 -7.01 2.08 26.27
CA GLU A 28 -8.28 1.61 26.86
C GLU A 28 -9.49 2.50 26.51
N ARG A 29 -9.25 3.73 26.03
CA ARG A 29 -10.29 4.63 25.52
C ARG A 29 -10.20 4.65 24.00
N GLU A 30 -11.35 4.43 23.35
CA GLU A 30 -11.54 4.65 21.92
C GLU A 30 -11.06 6.07 21.60
N TRP A 31 -9.87 6.22 21.01
CA TRP A 31 -9.47 7.50 20.47
C TRP A 31 -10.46 7.79 19.34
N PRO A 32 -11.33 8.81 19.44
CA PRO A 32 -12.29 9.06 18.39
C PRO A 32 -11.50 9.41 17.14
N LEU A 33 -11.40 8.45 16.22
CA LEU A 33 -10.73 8.64 14.95
C LEU A 33 -11.46 9.80 14.27
N PRO A 34 -10.78 10.92 13.99
CA PRO A 34 -11.45 12.08 13.44
C PRO A 34 -12.07 11.72 12.09
N ASP A 35 -13.22 12.28 11.77
CA ASP A 35 -14.02 11.85 10.61
C ASP A 35 -13.25 11.91 9.28
N TRP A 36 -12.26 12.79 9.16
CA TRP A 36 -11.40 12.86 7.98
C TRP A 36 -10.49 11.63 7.84
N LEU A 37 -9.98 11.09 8.95
CA LEU A 37 -9.11 9.92 8.96
C LEU A 37 -9.91 8.64 8.71
N GLN A 38 -11.10 8.50 9.32
CA GLN A 38 -11.99 7.37 9.03
C GLN A 38 -12.39 7.32 7.55
N ARG A 39 -12.75 8.48 6.98
CA ARG A 39 -13.03 8.61 5.55
C ARG A 39 -11.80 8.26 4.72
N GLY A 40 -10.63 8.79 5.06
CA GLY A 40 -9.37 8.48 4.37
C GLY A 40 -9.01 6.99 4.40
N LEU A 41 -9.13 6.34 5.56
CA LEU A 41 -8.84 4.92 5.74
C LEU A 41 -9.79 4.02 4.93
N ARG A 42 -11.07 4.40 4.80
CA ARG A 42 -12.03 3.67 3.94
C ARG A 42 -11.59 3.63 2.47
N TYR A 43 -10.91 4.67 1.99
CA TYR A 43 -10.40 4.75 0.62
C TYR A 43 -8.94 4.32 0.48
N ALA A 44 -8.25 4.00 1.57
CA ALA A 44 -6.82 3.66 1.55
C ALA A 44 -6.49 2.44 0.66
N PRO A 45 -7.24 1.32 0.69
CA PRO A 45 -6.93 0.17 -0.19
C PRO A 45 -7.10 0.51 -1.68
N LEU A 46 -8.16 1.24 -2.02
CA LEU A 46 -8.42 1.67 -3.39
C LEU A 46 -7.33 2.63 -3.88
N ALA A 47 -6.95 3.59 -3.04
CA ALA A 47 -5.90 4.55 -3.35
C ALA A 47 -4.53 3.87 -3.52
N ALA A 48 -4.20 2.89 -2.69
CA ALA A 48 -2.97 2.11 -2.80
C ALA A 48 -2.92 1.30 -4.10
N LEU A 49 -4.02 0.60 -4.44
CA LEU A 49 -4.12 -0.14 -5.70
C LEU A 49 -4.02 0.79 -6.91
N ALA A 50 -4.73 1.91 -6.90
CA ALA A 50 -4.66 2.90 -7.97
C ALA A 50 -3.24 3.50 -8.10
N ALA A 51 -2.59 3.80 -6.97
CA ALA A 51 -1.23 4.35 -6.97
C ALA A 51 -0.18 3.39 -7.57
N VAL A 52 -0.41 2.07 -7.52
CA VAL A 52 0.46 1.07 -8.17
C VAL A 52 0.02 0.81 -9.60
N LEU A 53 -1.27 0.58 -9.86
CA LEU A 53 -1.78 0.24 -11.19
C LEU A 53 -1.65 1.38 -12.19
N VAL A 54 -1.95 2.62 -11.80
CA VAL A 54 -1.95 3.77 -12.71
C VAL A 54 -0.57 4.01 -13.35
N PRO A 55 0.54 4.15 -12.59
CA PRO A 55 1.86 4.31 -13.20
C PRO A 55 2.27 3.05 -13.96
N GLU A 56 1.86 1.87 -13.50
CA GLU A 56 2.09 0.64 -14.24
C GLU A 56 1.43 0.70 -15.62
N VAL A 57 0.17 1.13 -15.73
CA VAL A 57 -0.55 1.21 -17.01
C VAL A 57 -0.01 2.31 -17.94
N ILE A 58 0.31 3.49 -17.39
CA ILE A 58 0.63 4.68 -18.18
C ILE A 58 2.13 4.80 -18.50
N MET A 59 3.00 4.20 -17.68
CA MET A 59 4.45 4.33 -17.80
C MET A 59 5.10 2.96 -18.02
N ARG A 60 6.13 2.95 -18.87
CA ARG A 60 7.01 1.79 -19.09
C ARG A 60 8.44 2.23 -18.83
N ASN A 61 9.11 1.56 -17.88
CA ASN A 61 10.51 1.84 -17.52
C ASN A 61 10.77 3.33 -17.16
N GLY A 62 9.81 3.99 -16.51
CA GLY A 62 9.92 5.41 -16.14
C GLY A 62 9.63 6.40 -17.26
N HIS A 63 9.32 5.95 -18.48
CA HIS A 63 8.93 6.80 -19.60
C HIS A 63 7.42 6.69 -19.85
N LEU A 64 6.77 7.83 -20.13
CA LEU A 64 5.36 7.86 -20.52
C LEU A 64 5.18 7.10 -21.84
N ILE A 65 4.21 6.19 -21.89
CA ILE A 65 3.87 5.46 -23.11
C ILE A 65 3.16 6.44 -24.05
N VAL A 66 3.84 6.83 -25.12
CA VAL A 66 3.29 7.76 -26.14
C VAL A 66 2.56 7.00 -27.26
N THR A 67 2.72 5.67 -27.33
CA THR A 67 2.25 4.84 -28.43
C THR A 67 1.06 3.96 -28.02
N LEU A 68 -0.06 4.07 -28.74
CA LEU A 68 -1.24 3.20 -28.60
C LEU A 68 -0.96 1.72 -28.94
N ALA A 69 0.22 1.41 -29.49
CA ALA A 69 0.65 0.05 -29.82
C ALA A 69 1.16 -0.74 -28.61
N ASP A 70 1.29 -0.12 -27.43
CA ASP A 70 1.69 -0.86 -26.23
C ASP A 70 0.50 -1.67 -25.70
N ALA A 71 0.65 -3.00 -25.60
CA ALA A 71 -0.42 -3.98 -25.33
C ALA A 71 -1.17 -3.74 -24.00
N ARG A 72 -0.64 -2.89 -23.14
CA ARG A 72 -1.18 -2.55 -21.81
C ARG A 72 -2.41 -1.65 -21.90
N LEU A 73 -2.44 -0.72 -22.85
CA LEU A 73 -3.58 0.17 -23.09
C LEU A 73 -4.83 -0.59 -23.59
N PRO A 74 -4.76 -1.47 -24.62
CA PRO A 74 -5.91 -2.28 -25.03
C PRO A 74 -6.28 -3.33 -23.98
N ALA A 75 -5.33 -3.85 -23.20
CA ALA A 75 -5.64 -4.78 -22.11
C ALA A 75 -6.50 -4.12 -21.01
N VAL A 76 -6.19 -2.87 -20.63
CA VAL A 76 -6.99 -2.11 -19.68
C VAL A 76 -8.36 -1.77 -20.27
N ALA A 77 -8.43 -1.35 -21.54
CA ALA A 77 -9.70 -1.11 -22.20
C ALA A 77 -10.58 -2.37 -22.25
N ALA A 78 -10.00 -3.54 -22.56
CA ALA A 78 -10.70 -4.82 -22.55
C ALA A 78 -11.15 -5.23 -21.14
N ALA A 79 -10.32 -5.02 -20.13
CA ALA A 79 -10.67 -5.30 -18.73
C ALA A 79 -11.85 -4.43 -18.26
N ILE A 80 -11.86 -3.13 -18.62
CA ILE A 80 -12.98 -2.23 -18.33
C ILE A 80 -14.23 -2.72 -19.07
N ALA A 81 -14.13 -3.03 -20.37
CA ALA A 81 -15.25 -3.47 -21.18
C ALA A 81 -15.83 -4.83 -20.77
N ALA A 82 -15.05 -5.71 -20.15
CA ALA A 82 -15.54 -6.99 -19.65
C ALA A 82 -16.16 -6.90 -18.24
N TYR A 83 -15.79 -5.89 -17.46
CA TYR A 83 -16.30 -5.71 -16.10
C TYR A 83 -17.66 -5.00 -16.06
N PHE A 84 -17.87 -4.03 -16.95
CA PHE A 84 -19.12 -3.29 -17.12
C PHE A 84 -20.07 -4.01 -18.09
#